data_AF-A0A0D6LGF1-F1
#
_entry.id   AF-A0A0D6LGF1-F1
#
_cell.length_a   1.000
_cell.length_b   1.000
_cell.length_c   1.000
_cell.angle_alpha   90.00
_cell.angle_beta   90.00
_cell.angle_gamma   90.00
#
_symmetry.space_group_name_H-M   'P 1'
#
loop_
_entity.id
_entity.type
_entity.pdbx_description
1 polymer ?
#
loop_
_entity_poly.entity_id
_entity_poly.type
_entity_poly.pdbx_seq_one_letter_code
_entity_poly.pdbx_strand_id
1 'polypeptide(L)'
;MKYVGNMHGNEPIGRELLIRLADYLCSAAINKDKDPTNRAWLTGRGNANGVDLNRLSDFPDLDGVFYELEKMRVPRFDHLMDLFADDKERQPETIAVGQWTLSLPFVLSANLHEGDLVANYPFDSTQQEGVSQYSASPDDGTFRWLAQKYASNHAHMAKNDHPPCDGTTKDAFARQAKQNFTGGITNGAKWYSVSGGMQDFNYLATNAMELTLELGCEKVWAMPDGGELPQFWEDNKKALMEYMFAVHSGIKGLVSDAVTGKPIEGAVVWIRNGTDALPIRHPVTSCELTYRYRLLGDYYRILPAGQYEVLVHAEGYEPAARNGCSETTTVSFPRDSTKSSSTPRVTNQQRAM
;
A
#
# COMPACT_ATOMS: atom_id res chain seq x y z
N MET A 1 4.99 7.94 2.19
CA MET A 1 3.60 7.53 1.90
C MET A 1 3.13 8.24 0.64
N LYS A 2 2.21 7.63 -0.12
CA LYS A 2 1.50 8.30 -1.21
C LYS A 2 -0.02 8.09 -1.08
N TYR A 3 -0.77 9.01 -1.66
CA TYR A 3 -2.15 8.77 -2.03
C TYR A 3 -2.27 8.91 -3.54
N VAL A 4 -3.06 8.04 -4.15
CA VAL A 4 -3.42 8.10 -5.57
C VAL A 4 -4.94 8.18 -5.62
N GLY A 5 -5.49 9.07 -6.43
CA GLY A 5 -6.94 9.18 -6.59
C GLY A 5 -7.29 9.29 -8.06
N ASN A 6 -8.54 8.97 -8.38
CA ASN A 6 -9.09 9.17 -9.72
C ASN A 6 -8.33 8.38 -10.79
N MET A 7 -7.89 7.15 -10.45
CA MET A 7 -7.36 6.21 -11.44
C MET A 7 -8.45 5.71 -12.39
N HIS A 8 -9.70 5.67 -11.89
CA HIS A 8 -10.90 5.67 -12.72
C HIS A 8 -11.38 7.12 -12.87
N GLY A 9 -11.49 7.60 -14.10
CA GLY A 9 -11.77 9.02 -14.37
C GLY A 9 -13.11 9.53 -13.81
N ASN A 10 -14.11 8.66 -13.79
CA ASN A 10 -15.46 8.96 -13.28
C ASN A 10 -15.60 8.77 -11.76
N GLU A 11 -14.49 8.67 -11.05
CA GLU A 11 -14.42 8.59 -9.60
C GLU A 11 -13.64 9.83 -9.07
N PRO A 12 -14.24 11.04 -9.19
CA PRO A 12 -13.56 12.29 -8.91
C PRO A 12 -13.44 12.65 -7.42
N ILE A 13 -14.20 12.03 -6.50
CA ILE A 13 -14.12 12.27 -5.05
C ILE A 13 -12.69 12.13 -4.59
N GLY A 14 -12.02 11.03 -4.95
CA GLY A 14 -10.61 10.81 -4.61
C GLY A 14 -9.70 11.96 -5.06
N ARG A 15 -9.90 12.50 -6.27
CA ARG A 15 -9.16 13.66 -6.77
C ARG A 15 -9.43 14.92 -5.94
N GLU A 16 -10.70 15.24 -5.71
CA GLU A 16 -11.09 16.47 -5.00
C GLU A 16 -10.66 16.43 -3.52
N LEU A 17 -10.79 15.27 -2.87
CA LEU A 17 -10.31 15.08 -1.49
C LEU A 17 -8.80 15.23 -1.39
N LEU A 18 -8.01 14.76 -2.37
CA LEU A 18 -6.56 14.92 -2.34
C LEU A 18 -6.10 16.36 -2.57
N ILE A 19 -6.78 17.10 -3.45
CA ILE A 19 -6.54 18.53 -3.61
C ILE A 19 -6.86 19.27 -2.30
N ARG A 20 -8.01 18.96 -1.68
CA ARG A 20 -8.41 19.56 -0.40
C ARG A 20 -7.49 19.16 0.75
N LEU A 21 -6.98 17.93 0.77
CA LEU A 21 -6.01 17.46 1.76
C LEU A 21 -4.68 18.22 1.63
N ALA A 22 -4.16 18.38 0.40
CA ALA A 22 -2.94 19.14 0.17
C ALA A 22 -3.09 20.59 0.65
N ASP A 23 -4.20 21.22 0.32
CA ASP A 23 -4.56 22.56 0.77
C ASP A 23 -4.71 22.66 2.31
N TYR A 24 -5.38 21.69 2.93
CA TYR A 24 -5.53 21.61 4.39
C TYR A 24 -4.17 21.48 5.09
N LEU A 25 -3.28 20.63 4.59
CA LEU A 25 -1.93 20.43 5.14
C LEU A 25 -1.06 21.67 4.95
N CYS A 26 -1.08 22.29 3.76
CA CYS A 26 -0.37 23.55 3.51
C CYS A 26 -0.88 24.67 4.41
N SER A 27 -2.21 24.81 4.52
CA SER A 27 -2.84 25.81 5.38
C SER A 27 -2.47 25.60 6.83
N ALA A 28 -2.51 24.36 7.36
CA ALA A 28 -2.12 24.03 8.72
C ALA A 28 -0.62 24.27 9.01
N ALA A 29 0.25 24.09 8.01
CA ALA A 29 1.69 24.33 8.13
C ALA A 29 2.03 25.83 8.11
N ILE A 30 1.33 26.63 7.29
CA ILE A 30 1.59 28.06 7.09
C ILE A 30 0.88 28.90 8.15
N ASN A 31 -0.35 28.55 8.49
CA ASN A 31 -1.22 29.26 9.39
C ASN A 31 -1.73 28.28 10.44
N LYS A 32 -1.82 28.69 11.70
CA LYS A 32 -2.67 27.99 12.68
C LYS A 32 -4.14 28.20 12.32
N ASP A 33 -4.55 27.56 11.23
CA ASP A 33 -5.90 27.35 10.68
C ASP A 33 -6.66 28.64 10.31
N LYS A 34 -6.75 28.99 9.01
CA LYS A 34 -7.85 29.79 8.40
C LYS A 34 -8.00 29.54 6.89
N ASP A 35 -9.01 28.73 6.58
CA ASP A 35 -9.89 28.64 5.40
C ASP A 35 -9.48 29.27 4.04
N PRO A 36 -9.32 28.44 3.00
CA PRO A 36 -9.31 28.85 1.61
C PRO A 36 -10.56 28.31 0.89
N THR A 37 -11.58 29.15 0.82
CA THR A 37 -12.77 28.95 -0.01
C THR A 37 -12.51 29.49 -1.41
N ASN A 38 -12.22 28.62 -2.38
CA ASN A 38 -12.56 28.85 -3.80
C ASN A 38 -12.20 27.70 -4.77
N ARG A 39 -13.21 27.27 -5.58
CA ARG A 39 -13.16 26.81 -7.00
C ARG A 39 -13.18 25.30 -7.34
N ALA A 40 -14.33 24.84 -7.82
CA ALA A 40 -14.76 24.66 -9.23
C ALA A 40 -14.20 23.59 -10.26
N TRP A 41 -14.90 22.43 -10.37
CA TRP A 41 -15.53 21.67 -11.52
C TRP A 41 -14.79 20.93 -12.71
N LEU A 42 -15.24 19.64 -12.95
CA LEU A 42 -15.47 18.79 -14.20
C LEU A 42 -14.27 18.17 -15.01
N THR A 43 -14.26 17.01 -15.74
CA THR A 43 -15.04 15.72 -15.94
C THR A 43 -14.22 14.70 -16.81
N GLY A 44 -14.55 13.38 -16.78
CA GLY A 44 -14.27 12.39 -17.88
C GLY A 44 -13.92 10.95 -17.40
N ARG A 45 -14.33 9.87 -18.09
CA ARG A 45 -14.14 8.45 -17.66
C ARG A 45 -12.70 7.95 -17.63
N GLY A 46 -11.78 8.64 -18.30
CA GLY A 46 -10.37 8.38 -18.09
C GLY A 46 -9.76 9.27 -17.05
N ASN A 47 -8.53 8.91 -16.69
CA ASN A 47 -7.53 9.94 -16.43
C ASN A 47 -7.50 11.00 -17.57
N ALA A 48 -6.59 11.98 -17.53
CA ALA A 48 -6.49 13.01 -18.56
C ALA A 48 -6.44 12.48 -20.03
N ASN A 49 -6.16 11.19 -20.24
CA ASN A 49 -6.11 10.50 -21.53
C ASN A 49 -7.23 9.48 -21.80
N GLY A 50 -8.27 9.32 -20.97
CA GLY A 50 -9.42 8.45 -21.31
C GLY A 50 -9.35 6.99 -20.82
N VAL A 51 -8.37 6.62 -19.98
CA VAL A 51 -8.04 5.23 -19.60
C VAL A 51 -8.46 4.86 -18.16
N ASP A 52 -8.87 3.61 -17.94
CA ASP A 52 -9.15 2.96 -16.64
C ASP A 52 -8.00 1.99 -16.29
N LEU A 53 -7.21 2.33 -15.26
CA LEU A 53 -5.97 1.62 -14.93
C LEU A 53 -6.17 0.37 -14.03
N ASN A 54 -7.33 0.16 -13.41
CA ASN A 54 -7.51 -0.91 -12.40
C ASN A 54 -8.21 -2.16 -12.95
N ARG A 55 -8.90 -2.06 -14.09
CA ARG A 55 -9.75 -3.16 -14.60
C ARG A 55 -9.30 -3.79 -15.92
N LEU A 56 -8.21 -3.30 -16.50
CA LEU A 56 -7.68 -3.78 -17.79
C LEU A 56 -6.43 -4.67 -17.66
N SER A 57 -6.08 -5.10 -16.44
CA SER A 57 -4.84 -5.85 -16.15
C SER A 57 -3.60 -5.13 -16.70
N ASP A 58 -3.56 -3.82 -16.44
CA ASP A 58 -2.55 -2.91 -16.95
C ASP A 58 -1.29 -2.86 -16.07
N PHE A 59 -1.39 -3.17 -14.78
CA PHE A 59 -0.21 -3.40 -13.93
C PHE A 59 0.32 -4.83 -14.09
N PRO A 60 1.62 -5.07 -13.90
CA PRO A 60 2.19 -6.42 -13.87
C PRO A 60 1.44 -7.34 -12.90
N ASP A 61 1.04 -8.52 -13.36
CA ASP A 61 0.40 -9.54 -12.52
C ASP A 61 1.45 -10.25 -11.66
N LEU A 62 1.80 -9.61 -10.55
CA LEU A 62 2.74 -10.16 -9.58
C LEU A 62 2.10 -11.23 -8.69
N ASP A 63 0.77 -11.28 -8.60
CA ASP A 63 0.05 -12.32 -7.85
C ASP A 63 0.29 -13.68 -8.49
N GLY A 64 0.20 -13.78 -9.82
CA GLY A 64 0.51 -15.00 -10.57
C GLY A 64 1.93 -15.50 -10.32
N VAL A 65 2.91 -14.59 -10.30
CA VAL A 65 4.30 -14.92 -9.98
C VAL A 65 4.42 -15.41 -8.53
N PHE A 66 3.82 -14.70 -7.58
CA PHE A 66 3.81 -15.08 -6.17
C PHE A 66 3.21 -16.48 -5.95
N TYR A 67 2.05 -16.77 -6.55
CA TYR A 67 1.38 -18.05 -6.40
C TYR A 67 2.14 -19.22 -7.04
N GLU A 68 2.77 -19.01 -8.20
CA GLU A 68 3.62 -20.03 -8.79
C GLU A 68 4.90 -20.26 -7.97
N LEU A 69 5.51 -19.20 -7.40
CA LEU A 69 6.63 -19.35 -6.47
C LEU A 69 6.22 -20.12 -5.20
N GLU A 70 5.04 -19.85 -4.64
CA GLU A 70 4.51 -20.58 -3.48
C GLU A 70 4.29 -22.07 -3.82
N LYS A 71 3.68 -22.37 -4.97
CA LYS A 71 3.45 -23.73 -5.47
C LYS A 71 4.74 -24.49 -5.73
N MET A 72 5.75 -23.82 -6.28
CA MET A 72 7.09 -24.37 -6.49
C MET A 72 7.95 -24.41 -5.21
N ARG A 73 7.45 -23.87 -4.10
CA ARG A 73 8.15 -23.76 -2.81
C ARG A 73 9.46 -22.96 -2.91
N VAL A 74 9.50 -21.94 -3.75
CA VAL A 74 10.61 -21.00 -3.86
C VAL A 74 10.44 -19.91 -2.80
N PRO A 75 11.43 -19.64 -1.93
CA PRO A 75 11.29 -18.68 -0.84
C PRO A 75 11.50 -17.23 -1.31
N ARG A 76 10.66 -16.77 -2.24
CA ARG A 76 10.61 -15.40 -2.77
C ARG A 76 9.19 -14.88 -2.64
N PHE A 77 9.00 -13.77 -1.93
CA PHE A 77 7.67 -13.34 -1.47
C PHE A 77 7.41 -11.83 -1.63
N ASP A 78 8.34 -11.10 -2.23
CA ASP A 78 8.41 -9.64 -2.30
C ASP A 78 9.36 -9.23 -3.45
N HIS A 79 9.29 -7.95 -3.86
CA HIS A 79 10.08 -7.35 -4.94
C HIS A 79 10.13 -8.22 -6.21
N LEU A 80 8.96 -8.75 -6.60
CA LEU A 80 8.85 -9.77 -7.64
C LEU A 80 9.02 -9.22 -9.07
N MET A 81 9.15 -7.90 -9.23
CA MET A 81 9.34 -7.29 -10.55
C MET A 81 10.56 -7.81 -11.29
N ASP A 82 11.65 -8.14 -10.59
CA ASP A 82 12.86 -8.72 -11.20
C ASP A 82 12.61 -10.08 -11.85
N LEU A 83 11.52 -10.75 -11.47
CA LEU A 83 11.12 -12.07 -11.96
C LEU A 83 10.00 -12.00 -13.01
N PHE A 84 9.43 -10.81 -13.22
CA PHE A 84 8.30 -10.61 -14.11
C PHE A 84 8.77 -10.20 -15.52
N ALA A 85 8.30 -10.93 -16.53
CA ALA A 85 8.48 -10.56 -17.92
C ALA A 85 7.23 -10.95 -18.71
N ASP A 86 6.60 -9.97 -19.36
CA ASP A 86 5.56 -10.18 -20.36
C ASP A 86 5.80 -9.32 -21.60
N ASP A 87 5.10 -9.62 -22.69
CA ASP A 87 5.14 -8.90 -23.96
C ASP A 87 3.98 -7.90 -24.11
N LYS A 88 3.28 -7.58 -23.01
CA LYS A 88 2.15 -6.66 -23.01
C LYS A 88 2.61 -5.20 -23.15
N GLU A 89 1.99 -4.51 -24.11
CA GLU A 89 2.06 -3.05 -24.19
C GLU A 89 1.19 -2.44 -23.08
N ARG A 90 1.80 -1.65 -22.19
CA ARG A 90 1.13 -1.02 -21.05
C ARG A 90 0.79 0.43 -21.33
N GLN A 91 -0.27 0.91 -20.69
CA GLN A 91 -0.70 2.30 -20.78
C GLN A 91 0.36 3.26 -20.18
N PRO A 92 0.49 4.48 -20.73
CA PRO A 92 1.53 5.43 -20.29
C PRO A 92 1.39 5.83 -18.82
N GLU A 93 0.18 5.88 -18.26
CA GLU A 93 -0.01 6.19 -16.84
C GLU A 93 0.39 5.04 -15.94
N THR A 94 0.16 3.79 -16.36
CA THR A 94 0.64 2.61 -15.63
C THR A 94 2.15 2.59 -15.58
N ILE A 95 2.81 2.86 -16.70
CA ILE A 95 4.27 3.01 -16.77
C ILE A 95 4.73 4.12 -15.82
N ALA A 96 4.12 5.31 -15.90
CA ALA A 96 4.51 6.44 -15.07
C ALA A 96 4.32 6.17 -13.57
N VAL A 97 3.20 5.58 -13.17
CA VAL A 97 2.90 5.26 -11.76
C VAL A 97 3.75 4.09 -11.27
N GLY A 98 3.99 3.08 -12.09
CA GLY A 98 4.88 1.96 -11.79
C GLY A 98 6.31 2.44 -11.56
N GLN A 99 6.84 3.23 -12.50
CA GLN A 99 8.17 3.85 -12.37
C GLN A 99 8.24 4.77 -11.14
N TRP A 100 7.22 5.58 -10.88
CA TRP A 100 7.19 6.45 -9.70
C TRP A 100 7.18 5.63 -8.40
N THR A 101 6.38 4.56 -8.35
CA THR A 101 6.28 3.65 -7.20
C THR A 101 7.62 2.96 -6.92
N LEU A 102 8.35 2.56 -7.96
CA LEU A 102 9.68 1.97 -7.84
C LEU A 102 10.78 3.01 -7.51
N SER A 103 10.57 4.28 -7.87
CA SER A 103 11.61 5.33 -7.73
C SER A 103 11.80 5.87 -6.32
N LEU A 104 10.83 5.62 -5.41
CA LEU A 104 10.84 6.14 -4.05
C LEU A 104 10.52 5.03 -3.05
N PRO A 105 11.10 5.05 -1.84
CA PRO A 105 10.81 4.07 -0.81
C PRO A 105 9.45 4.36 -0.16
N PHE A 106 8.36 4.15 -0.89
CA PHE A 106 7.02 4.20 -0.32
C PHE A 106 6.84 3.06 0.69
N VAL A 107 6.21 3.39 1.83
CA VAL A 107 5.97 2.45 2.93
C VAL A 107 4.47 2.17 3.07
N LEU A 108 3.67 3.22 2.96
CA LEU A 108 2.20 3.16 2.97
C LEU A 108 1.69 3.86 1.72
N SER A 109 0.61 3.33 1.16
CA SER A 109 -0.10 3.90 0.02
C SER A 109 -1.60 3.69 0.17
N ALA A 110 -2.42 4.53 -0.44
CA ALA A 110 -3.80 4.19 -0.71
C ALA A 110 -4.25 4.76 -2.04
N ASN A 111 -5.03 3.99 -2.77
CA ASN A 111 -5.70 4.40 -4.00
C ASN A 111 -7.19 4.64 -3.69
N LEU A 112 -7.75 5.74 -4.21
CA LEU A 112 -9.09 6.23 -3.84
C LEU A 112 -10.06 6.02 -5.01
N HIS A 113 -11.17 5.36 -4.70
CA HIS A 113 -12.18 4.87 -5.63
C HIS A 113 -13.61 5.27 -5.22
N GLU A 114 -14.55 4.99 -6.11
CA GLU A 114 -15.98 5.10 -5.88
C GLU A 114 -16.77 3.94 -6.50
N GLY A 115 -17.95 3.68 -5.94
CA GLY A 115 -18.85 2.63 -6.36
C GLY A 115 -19.29 1.75 -5.20
N ASP A 116 -18.59 1.84 -4.07
CA ASP A 116 -19.02 1.30 -2.79
C ASP A 116 -18.53 2.18 -1.62
N LEU A 117 -18.82 1.78 -0.37
CA LEU A 117 -18.28 2.44 0.82
C LEU A 117 -17.56 1.43 1.71
N VAL A 118 -16.30 1.15 1.41
CA VAL A 118 -15.50 0.10 2.06
C VAL A 118 -14.00 0.34 1.91
N ALA A 119 -13.22 0.00 2.94
CA ALA A 119 -11.77 -0.11 2.83
C ALA A 119 -11.39 -1.52 2.36
N ASN A 120 -11.00 -1.63 1.09
CA ASN A 120 -10.56 -2.85 0.46
C ASN A 120 -9.07 -3.10 0.70
N TYR A 121 -8.70 -4.34 1.00
CA TYR A 121 -7.32 -4.73 1.30
C TYR A 121 -6.87 -6.01 0.59
N PRO A 122 -5.56 -6.19 0.37
CA PRO A 122 -5.00 -7.33 -0.35
C PRO A 122 -5.35 -8.72 0.21
N PHE A 123 -5.29 -9.76 -0.63
CA PHE A 123 -5.13 -9.66 -2.09
C PHE A 123 -6.47 -9.34 -2.79
N ASP A 124 -6.38 -8.68 -3.95
CA ASP A 124 -7.46 -8.44 -4.89
C ASP A 124 -7.70 -9.66 -5.79
N SER A 125 -6.70 -10.49 -6.04
CA SER A 125 -6.84 -11.71 -6.85
C SER A 125 -6.82 -13.01 -6.04
N THR A 126 -7.37 -14.06 -6.64
CA THR A 126 -7.36 -15.44 -6.12
C THR A 126 -6.46 -16.31 -6.99
N GLN A 127 -5.94 -17.40 -6.42
CA GLN A 127 -5.17 -18.41 -7.17
C GLN A 127 -5.94 -19.03 -8.35
N GLN A 128 -7.27 -19.00 -8.32
CA GLN A 128 -8.12 -19.54 -9.36
C GLN A 128 -8.90 -18.42 -10.03
N GLU A 129 -8.57 -18.12 -11.29
CA GLU A 129 -9.27 -17.12 -12.09
C GLU A 129 -10.79 -17.32 -12.06
N GLY A 130 -11.51 -16.21 -11.90
CA GLY A 130 -12.98 -16.18 -11.91
C GLY A 130 -13.65 -16.66 -10.63
N VAL A 131 -12.90 -17.02 -9.58
CA VAL A 131 -13.45 -17.39 -8.27
C VAL A 131 -13.24 -16.25 -7.28
N SER A 132 -14.33 -15.73 -6.70
CA SER A 132 -14.28 -14.79 -5.59
C SER A 132 -14.22 -15.54 -4.25
N GLN A 133 -13.08 -15.47 -3.57
CA GLN A 133 -12.87 -16.09 -2.26
C GLN A 133 -11.80 -15.33 -1.48
N TYR A 134 -11.77 -15.53 -0.16
CA TYR A 134 -10.77 -14.88 0.69
C TYR A 134 -9.35 -15.27 0.28
N SER A 135 -8.52 -14.29 -0.04
CA SER A 135 -7.12 -14.46 -0.43
C SER A 135 -6.24 -13.70 0.56
N ALA A 136 -5.75 -14.41 1.56
CA ALA A 136 -4.98 -13.81 2.66
C ALA A 136 -3.55 -13.50 2.21
N SER A 137 -3.09 -12.26 2.43
CA SER A 137 -1.68 -11.92 2.29
C SER A 137 -0.87 -12.34 3.51
N PRO A 138 0.47 -12.46 3.42
CA PRO A 138 1.33 -12.69 4.58
C PRO A 138 1.12 -11.65 5.71
N ASP A 139 0.74 -10.43 5.35
CA ASP A 139 0.43 -9.32 6.26
C ASP A 139 -1.08 -9.09 6.50
N ASP A 140 -1.93 -10.11 6.32
CA ASP A 140 -3.39 -10.00 6.46
C ASP A 140 -3.83 -9.25 7.73
N GLY A 141 -3.23 -9.58 8.87
CA GLY A 141 -3.53 -8.91 10.15
C GLY A 141 -3.20 -7.42 10.14
N THR A 142 -2.06 -7.05 9.54
CA THR A 142 -1.62 -5.65 9.40
C THR A 142 -2.52 -4.88 8.43
N PHE A 143 -2.86 -5.49 7.30
CA PHE A 143 -3.78 -4.89 6.32
C PHE A 143 -5.18 -4.67 6.88
N ARG A 144 -5.71 -5.64 7.62
CA ARG A 144 -7.00 -5.48 8.31
C ARG A 144 -6.96 -4.37 9.35
N TRP A 145 -5.85 -4.24 10.09
CA TRP A 145 -5.65 -3.14 11.04
C TRP A 145 -5.58 -1.78 10.32
N LEU A 146 -4.85 -1.67 9.21
CA LEU A 146 -4.79 -0.48 8.36
C LEU A 146 -6.16 -0.10 7.78
N ALA A 147 -6.91 -1.07 7.26
CA ALA A 147 -8.25 -0.86 6.71
C ALA A 147 -9.22 -0.39 7.81
N GLN A 148 -9.15 -0.97 9.00
CA GLN A 148 -9.95 -0.54 10.15
C GLN A 148 -9.58 0.86 10.61
N LYS A 149 -8.30 1.24 10.57
CA LYS A 149 -7.86 2.60 10.90
C LYS A 149 -8.53 3.64 10.04
N TYR A 150 -8.70 3.38 8.74
CA TYR A 150 -9.48 4.26 7.87
C TYR A 150 -10.98 4.16 8.18
N ALA A 151 -11.56 2.96 8.05
CA ALA A 151 -13.01 2.74 8.12
C ALA A 151 -13.66 3.21 9.44
N SER A 152 -12.99 2.99 10.58
CA SER A 152 -13.49 3.40 11.90
C SER A 152 -13.39 4.91 12.16
N ASN A 153 -12.53 5.62 11.43
CA ASN A 153 -12.40 7.08 11.50
C ASN A 153 -13.20 7.81 10.42
N HIS A 154 -13.67 7.11 9.39
CA HIS A 154 -14.64 7.63 8.44
C HIS A 154 -15.98 7.87 9.13
N ALA A 155 -16.71 8.91 8.73
CA ALA A 155 -17.99 9.24 9.35
C ALA A 155 -19.00 8.09 9.27
N HIS A 156 -19.03 7.36 8.16
CA HIS A 156 -20.08 6.38 7.86
C HIS A 156 -19.59 4.96 7.56
N MET A 157 -18.32 4.74 7.18
CA MET A 157 -17.90 3.49 6.50
C MET A 157 -18.00 2.26 7.40
N ALA A 158 -17.64 2.42 8.68
CA ALA A 158 -17.79 1.35 9.66
C ALA A 158 -19.19 1.27 10.29
N LYS A 159 -20.08 2.22 10.00
CA LYS A 159 -21.39 2.36 10.64
C LYS A 159 -22.48 1.87 9.72
N ASN A 160 -23.47 1.17 10.28
CA ASN A 160 -24.66 0.78 9.52
C ASN A 160 -25.72 1.91 9.56
N ASP A 161 -25.30 3.13 9.22
CA ASP A 161 -26.14 4.34 9.18
C ASP A 161 -26.40 4.86 7.75
N HIS A 162 -25.93 4.13 6.74
CA HIS A 162 -26.17 4.38 5.32
C HIS A 162 -26.83 3.16 4.65
N PRO A 163 -27.56 3.35 3.52
CA PRO A 163 -28.03 2.24 2.72
C PRO A 163 -26.87 1.51 2.02
N PRO A 164 -27.03 0.22 1.68
CA PRO A 164 -26.06 -0.49 0.85
C PRO A 164 -26.00 0.10 -0.57
N CYS A 165 -24.81 0.08 -1.16
CA CYS A 165 -24.57 0.58 -2.51
C CYS A 165 -25.13 -0.33 -3.62
N ASP A 166 -25.33 -1.63 -3.33
CA ASP A 166 -25.79 -2.64 -4.28
C ASP A 166 -27.32 -2.73 -4.42
N GLY A 167 -28.07 -1.84 -3.76
CA GLY A 167 -29.53 -1.81 -3.77
C GLY A 167 -30.20 -2.96 -3.00
N THR A 168 -29.43 -3.76 -2.26
CA THR A 168 -29.97 -4.81 -1.39
C THR A 168 -30.56 -4.22 -0.11
N THR A 169 -31.11 -5.08 0.77
CA THR A 169 -31.70 -4.64 2.05
C THR A 169 -30.69 -4.65 3.21
N LYS A 170 -29.47 -5.13 2.98
CA LYS A 170 -28.46 -5.29 4.02
C LYS A 170 -27.12 -4.77 3.53
N ASP A 171 -26.59 -3.79 4.26
CA ASP A 171 -25.21 -3.39 4.08
C ASP A 171 -24.27 -4.54 4.42
N ALA A 172 -23.68 -5.12 3.37
CA ALA A 172 -22.83 -6.27 3.47
C ALA A 172 -21.46 -5.95 4.06
N PHE A 173 -21.03 -4.67 4.15
CA PHE A 173 -19.72 -4.27 4.63
C PHE A 173 -19.79 -3.67 6.03
N ALA A 174 -20.68 -2.70 6.27
CA ALA A 174 -20.88 -2.08 7.58
C ALA A 174 -21.35 -3.10 8.63
N ARG A 175 -22.09 -4.14 8.22
CA ARG A 175 -22.57 -5.21 9.14
C ARG A 175 -21.60 -6.38 9.32
N GLN A 176 -20.40 -6.36 8.74
CA GLN A 176 -19.38 -7.39 8.99
C GLN A 176 -18.75 -7.31 10.38
N ALA A 177 -19.16 -6.34 11.20
CA ALA A 177 -18.66 -6.20 12.55
C ALA A 177 -18.82 -7.51 13.35
N LYS A 178 -17.69 -8.13 13.73
CA LYS A 178 -17.62 -9.25 14.67
C LYS A 178 -17.12 -8.73 16.01
N GLN A 179 -17.23 -9.51 17.08
CA GLN A 179 -16.94 -9.05 18.46
C GLN A 179 -15.62 -8.25 18.64
N ASN A 180 -14.61 -8.46 17.77
CA ASN A 180 -13.31 -7.77 17.83
C ASN A 180 -12.95 -6.93 16.59
N PHE A 181 -13.89 -6.71 15.65
CA PHE A 181 -13.63 -5.97 14.41
C PHE A 181 -14.81 -5.08 14.03
N THR A 182 -14.55 -3.82 13.70
CA THR A 182 -15.56 -2.94 13.10
C THR A 182 -15.88 -3.38 11.67
N GLY A 183 -17.08 -3.08 11.20
CA GLY A 183 -17.44 -3.23 9.79
C GLY A 183 -16.71 -2.23 8.89
N GLY A 184 -17.03 -2.24 7.59
CA GLY A 184 -16.51 -1.27 6.63
C GLY A 184 -15.17 -1.62 6.00
N ILE A 185 -14.74 -2.89 6.08
CA ILE A 185 -13.54 -3.40 5.40
C ILE A 185 -13.87 -4.66 4.61
N THR A 186 -13.09 -4.96 3.57
CA THR A 186 -13.19 -6.22 2.83
C THR A 186 -11.85 -6.66 2.25
N ASN A 187 -11.62 -7.97 2.17
CA ASN A 187 -10.57 -8.52 1.32
C ASN A 187 -11.04 -8.44 -0.14
N GLY A 188 -10.19 -7.97 -1.05
CA GLY A 188 -10.60 -7.70 -2.43
C GLY A 188 -11.04 -8.93 -3.18
N ALA A 189 -10.21 -9.97 -3.15
CA ALA A 189 -10.50 -11.26 -3.76
C ALA A 189 -11.81 -11.89 -3.26
N LYS A 190 -12.17 -11.69 -1.98
CA LYS A 190 -13.45 -12.13 -1.42
C LYS A 190 -14.63 -11.34 -1.95
N TRP A 191 -14.46 -10.04 -2.19
CA TRP A 191 -15.50 -9.19 -2.75
C TRP A 191 -15.71 -9.53 -4.23
N TYR A 192 -14.67 -9.35 -5.03
CA TYR A 192 -14.57 -9.87 -6.39
C TYR A 192 -13.10 -9.96 -6.81
N SER A 193 -12.72 -11.08 -7.43
CA SER A 193 -11.33 -11.31 -7.85
C SER A 193 -10.94 -10.40 -9.01
N VAL A 194 -9.87 -9.63 -8.86
CA VAL A 194 -9.26 -8.74 -9.86
C VAL A 194 -7.77 -8.99 -9.92
N SER A 195 -7.24 -9.33 -11.11
CA SER A 195 -5.81 -9.50 -11.34
C SER A 195 -5.20 -8.28 -12.04
N GLY A 196 -3.94 -7.99 -11.73
CA GLY A 196 -3.21 -6.84 -12.28
C GLY A 196 -3.68 -5.49 -11.73
N GLY A 197 -4.14 -5.46 -10.49
CA GLY A 197 -4.49 -4.23 -9.77
C GLY A 197 -3.28 -3.50 -9.20
N MET A 198 -3.37 -2.18 -9.06
CA MET A 198 -2.28 -1.36 -8.50
C MET A 198 -1.99 -1.71 -7.03
N GLN A 199 -3.02 -2.10 -6.28
CA GLN A 199 -2.94 -2.41 -4.85
C GLN A 199 -1.93 -3.55 -4.59
N ASP A 200 -2.12 -4.67 -5.28
CA ASP A 200 -1.30 -5.87 -5.12
C ASP A 200 0.09 -5.67 -5.75
N PHE A 201 0.18 -4.91 -6.86
CA PHE A 201 1.46 -4.47 -7.44
C PHE A 201 2.32 -3.72 -6.42
N ASN A 202 1.77 -2.77 -5.66
CA ASN A 202 2.56 -2.04 -4.66
C ASN A 202 3.18 -3.00 -3.63
N TYR A 203 2.36 -3.92 -3.11
CA TYR A 203 2.78 -4.84 -2.05
C TYR A 203 3.78 -5.88 -2.56
N LEU A 204 3.60 -6.41 -3.77
CA LEU A 204 4.47 -7.46 -4.31
C LEU A 204 5.71 -6.93 -5.05
N ALA A 205 5.68 -5.70 -5.58
CA ALA A 205 6.80 -5.08 -6.28
C ALA A 205 7.74 -4.32 -5.35
N THR A 206 7.24 -3.82 -4.21
CA THR A 206 7.96 -2.87 -3.35
C THR A 206 7.72 -3.15 -1.87
N ASN A 207 8.28 -2.31 -0.98
CA ASN A 207 7.97 -2.31 0.45
C ASN A 207 6.60 -1.67 0.80
N ALA A 208 5.89 -1.10 -0.17
CA ALA A 208 4.70 -0.29 0.08
C ALA A 208 3.45 -1.14 0.31
N MET A 209 2.79 -0.93 1.44
CA MET A 209 1.46 -1.51 1.68
C MET A 209 0.40 -0.57 1.12
N GLU A 210 -0.41 -1.03 0.15
CA GLU A 210 -1.49 -0.23 -0.44
C GLU A 210 -2.88 -0.76 -0.05
N LEU A 211 -3.82 0.16 0.23
CA LEU A 211 -5.25 -0.14 0.29
C LEU A 211 -5.99 0.52 -0.87
N THR A 212 -7.10 -0.09 -1.27
CA THR A 212 -8.11 0.51 -2.15
C THR A 212 -9.24 1.05 -1.28
N LEU A 213 -9.51 2.35 -1.33
CA LEU A 213 -10.50 3.03 -0.50
C LEU A 213 -11.71 3.44 -1.35
N GLU A 214 -12.82 2.75 -1.19
CA GLU A 214 -14.10 3.06 -1.84
C GLU A 214 -14.84 4.11 -0.98
N LEU A 215 -15.02 5.31 -1.51
CA LEU A 215 -15.40 6.49 -0.72
C LEU A 215 -16.88 6.84 -0.74
N GLY A 216 -17.70 6.09 -1.48
CA GLY A 216 -19.11 6.36 -1.64
C GLY A 216 -19.76 5.52 -2.74
N CYS A 217 -21.04 5.20 -2.53
CA CYS A 217 -21.86 4.44 -3.47
C CYS A 217 -22.08 5.20 -4.78
N GLU A 218 -22.42 6.49 -4.67
CA GLU A 218 -22.79 7.30 -5.82
C GLU A 218 -21.54 7.84 -6.50
N LYS A 219 -21.37 7.45 -7.76
CA LYS A 219 -20.35 8.07 -8.60
C LYS A 219 -20.80 9.50 -8.92
N VAL A 220 -19.97 10.49 -8.59
CA VAL A 220 -20.30 11.94 -8.55
C VAL A 220 -20.82 12.55 -9.87
N TRP A 221 -20.83 11.82 -10.99
CA TRP A 221 -21.50 12.27 -12.22
C TRP A 221 -23.02 12.52 -12.05
N ALA A 222 -23.63 12.02 -10.98
CA ALA A 222 -25.00 12.33 -10.58
C ALA A 222 -25.16 13.68 -9.82
N MET A 223 -24.07 14.39 -9.51
CA MET A 223 -24.06 15.62 -8.69
C MET A 223 -23.64 16.85 -9.51
N PRO A 224 -24.55 17.45 -10.28
CA PRO A 224 -24.24 18.52 -11.23
C PRO A 224 -23.93 19.87 -10.59
N ASP A 225 -23.82 20.01 -9.26
CA ASP A 225 -23.39 21.24 -8.59
C ASP A 225 -22.20 21.10 -7.61
N GLY A 226 -21.75 19.86 -7.37
CA GLY A 226 -20.70 19.57 -6.40
C GLY A 226 -21.07 19.94 -4.95
N GLY A 227 -22.35 20.17 -4.65
CA GLY A 227 -22.81 20.64 -3.34
C GLY A 227 -22.47 19.71 -2.17
N GLU A 228 -22.24 18.42 -2.43
CA GLU A 228 -21.93 17.42 -1.42
C GLU A 228 -20.42 17.25 -1.14
N LEU A 229 -19.54 17.80 -1.99
CA LEU A 229 -18.08 17.69 -1.81
C LEU A 229 -17.58 18.17 -0.43
N PRO A 230 -18.10 19.28 0.15
CA PRO A 230 -17.74 19.67 1.50
C PRO A 230 -18.08 18.60 2.54
N GLN A 231 -19.19 17.88 2.39
CA GLN A 231 -19.58 16.81 3.30
C GLN A 231 -18.66 15.59 3.13
N PHE A 232 -18.37 15.16 1.90
CA PHE A 232 -17.38 14.11 1.65
C PHE A 232 -16.03 14.42 2.28
N TRP A 233 -15.59 15.69 2.22
CA TRP A 233 -14.38 16.12 2.91
C TRP A 233 -14.49 15.96 4.42
N GLU A 234 -15.54 16.46 5.06
CA GLU A 234 -15.70 16.31 6.52
C GLU A 234 -15.80 14.84 6.94
N ASP A 235 -16.43 13.99 6.12
CA ASP A 235 -16.58 12.56 6.38
C ASP A 235 -15.26 11.79 6.30
N ASN A 236 -14.35 12.23 5.41
CA ASN A 236 -13.09 11.55 5.12
C ASN A 236 -11.87 12.19 5.80
N LYS A 237 -11.92 13.48 6.15
CA LYS A 237 -10.77 14.25 6.66
C LYS A 237 -10.05 13.54 7.79
N LYS A 238 -10.79 13.09 8.81
CA LYS A 238 -10.20 12.38 9.95
C LYS A 238 -9.60 11.04 9.52
N ALA A 239 -10.29 10.27 8.68
CA ALA A 239 -9.84 8.98 8.19
C ALA A 239 -8.55 9.08 7.37
N LEU A 240 -8.47 10.05 6.45
CA LEU A 240 -7.28 10.35 5.65
C LEU A 240 -6.09 10.70 6.54
N MET A 241 -6.29 11.56 7.54
CA MET A 241 -5.21 11.94 8.47
C MET A 241 -4.74 10.77 9.33
N GLU A 242 -5.65 10.01 9.94
CA GLU A 242 -5.32 8.87 10.80
C GLU A 242 -4.64 7.74 10.02
N TYR A 243 -5.09 7.47 8.80
CA TYR A 243 -4.44 6.53 7.90
C TYR A 243 -3.06 7.04 7.49
N MET A 244 -2.91 8.33 7.20
CA MET A 244 -1.61 8.92 6.90
C MET A 244 -0.61 8.76 8.06
N PHE A 245 -1.05 9.00 9.29
CA PHE A 245 -0.19 8.82 10.46
C PHE A 245 0.15 7.36 10.76
N ALA A 246 -0.63 6.40 10.26
CA ALA A 246 -0.34 4.97 10.41
C ALA A 246 1.01 4.57 9.78
N VAL A 247 1.54 5.35 8.82
CA VAL A 247 2.89 5.13 8.25
C VAL A 247 4.01 5.18 9.30
N HIS A 248 3.76 5.82 10.45
CA HIS A 248 4.73 5.92 11.55
C HIS A 248 4.61 4.79 12.56
N SER A 249 3.69 3.84 12.36
CA SER A 249 3.50 2.68 13.24
C SER A 249 4.44 1.53 12.89
N GLY A 250 4.62 0.61 13.82
CA GLY A 250 5.47 -0.57 13.66
C GLY A 250 6.93 -0.28 13.99
N ILE A 251 7.84 -0.82 13.17
CA ILE A 251 9.28 -0.82 13.42
C ILE A 251 9.97 -0.14 12.25
N LYS A 252 10.84 0.82 12.54
CA LYS A 252 11.75 1.43 11.57
C LYS A 252 13.16 1.49 12.14
N GLY A 253 14.16 1.65 11.29
CA GLY A 253 15.51 1.89 11.78
C GLY A 253 16.56 1.82 10.70
N LEU A 254 17.81 1.71 11.11
CA LEU A 254 18.97 1.75 10.22
C LEU A 254 19.70 0.41 10.27
N VAL A 255 20.02 -0.12 9.10
CA VAL A 255 20.91 -1.27 8.93
C VAL A 255 22.32 -0.76 8.66
N SER A 256 23.29 -1.15 9.49
CA SER A 256 24.67 -0.67 9.35
C SER A 256 25.73 -1.76 9.61
N ASP A 257 26.89 -1.55 9.01
CA ASP A 257 28.08 -2.37 9.21
C ASP A 257 28.65 -2.12 10.60
N ALA A 258 28.79 -3.17 11.42
CA ALA A 258 29.21 -3.03 12.81
C ALA A 258 30.64 -2.50 13.00
N VAL A 259 31.52 -2.65 12.01
CA VAL A 259 32.93 -2.24 12.11
C VAL A 259 33.12 -0.81 11.61
N THR A 260 32.54 -0.50 10.44
CA THR A 260 32.72 0.78 9.76
C THR A 260 31.65 1.81 10.13
N GLY A 261 30.52 1.37 10.70
CA GLY A 261 29.36 2.21 11.00
C GLY A 261 28.61 2.70 9.75
N LYS A 262 29.01 2.27 8.55
CA LYS A 262 28.37 2.69 7.30
C LYS A 262 27.03 1.98 7.11
N PRO A 263 26.01 2.66 6.56
CA PRO A 263 24.75 2.00 6.22
C PRO A 263 24.92 0.87 5.21
N ILE A 264 24.02 -0.11 5.28
CA ILE A 264 23.94 -1.24 4.35
C ILE A 264 22.62 -1.14 3.58
N GLU A 265 22.73 -0.90 2.28
CA GLU A 265 21.63 -0.84 1.32
C GLU A 265 21.20 -2.25 0.89
N GLY A 266 19.93 -2.43 0.50
CA GLY A 266 19.42 -3.71 -0.01
C GLY A 266 19.42 -4.86 1.01
N ALA A 267 19.56 -4.55 2.30
CA ALA A 267 19.50 -5.56 3.35
C ALA A 267 18.06 -6.06 3.50
N VAL A 268 17.88 -7.37 3.56
CA VAL A 268 16.58 -8.02 3.72
C VAL A 268 16.25 -8.13 5.20
N VAL A 269 15.15 -7.49 5.59
CA VAL A 269 14.66 -7.41 6.96
C VAL A 269 13.39 -8.24 7.10
N TRP A 270 13.52 -9.36 7.79
CA TRP A 270 12.42 -10.24 8.16
C TRP A 270 11.89 -9.88 9.54
N ILE A 271 10.58 -10.07 9.72
CA ILE A 271 9.90 -9.81 10.98
C ILE A 271 9.22 -11.08 11.43
N ARG A 272 9.47 -11.47 12.68
CA ARG A 272 8.78 -12.57 13.33
C ARG A 272 7.95 -12.02 14.48
N ASN A 273 6.67 -12.34 14.52
CA ASN A 273 5.85 -12.07 15.70
C ASN A 273 6.35 -12.92 16.86
N GLY A 274 6.45 -12.35 18.06
CA GLY A 274 6.98 -13.04 19.24
C GLY A 274 6.21 -14.31 19.62
N THR A 275 4.96 -14.44 19.16
CA THR A 275 4.14 -15.65 19.35
C THR A 275 4.29 -16.71 18.25
N ASP A 276 4.89 -16.36 17.11
CA ASP A 276 4.87 -17.18 15.91
C ASP A 276 6.21 -17.89 15.71
N ALA A 277 6.15 -19.13 15.20
CA ALA A 277 7.36 -19.94 14.98
C ALA A 277 8.21 -19.42 13.82
N LEU A 278 7.57 -18.87 12.79
CA LEU A 278 8.18 -18.45 11.53
C LEU A 278 7.99 -16.94 11.32
N PRO A 279 8.91 -16.27 10.61
CA PRO A 279 8.72 -14.88 10.22
C PRO A 279 7.56 -14.72 9.24
N ILE A 280 7.01 -13.51 9.17
CA ILE A 280 6.07 -13.09 8.14
C ILE A 280 6.73 -13.32 6.79
N ARG A 281 6.04 -14.04 5.91
CA ARG A 281 6.52 -14.41 4.56
C ARG A 281 6.42 -13.23 3.60
N HIS A 282 6.95 -12.08 4.00
CA HIS A 282 7.03 -10.86 3.20
C HIS A 282 8.05 -9.91 3.87
N PRO A 283 9.36 -10.13 3.69
CA PRO A 283 10.39 -9.25 4.24
C PRO A 283 10.35 -7.87 3.57
N VAL A 284 10.99 -6.88 4.20
CA VAL A 284 11.22 -5.56 3.60
C VAL A 284 12.70 -5.36 3.33
N THR A 285 13.04 -4.50 2.38
CA THR A 285 14.43 -4.15 2.04
C THR A 285 14.82 -2.80 2.64
N SER A 286 16.08 -2.66 3.07
CA SER A 286 16.63 -1.36 3.45
C SER A 286 16.83 -0.47 2.22
N CYS A 287 16.56 0.84 2.39
CA CYS A 287 16.58 1.82 1.32
C CYS A 287 17.94 1.88 0.64
N GLU A 288 17.92 1.84 -0.69
CA GLU A 288 19.06 2.10 -1.55
C GLU A 288 19.25 3.60 -1.79
N LEU A 289 20.48 3.98 -2.15
CA LEU A 289 20.80 5.36 -2.48
C LEU A 289 19.98 5.83 -3.70
N THR A 290 18.98 6.67 -3.44
CA THR A 290 18.32 7.41 -4.52
C THR A 290 19.02 8.74 -4.74
N TYR A 291 19.19 9.16 -6.00
CA TYR A 291 19.85 10.42 -6.36
C TYR A 291 19.17 11.67 -5.76
N ARG A 292 17.94 11.53 -5.23
CA ARG A 292 17.16 12.60 -4.60
C ARG A 292 17.20 12.62 -3.07
N TYR A 293 17.50 11.51 -2.38
CA TYR A 293 17.41 11.44 -0.91
C TYR A 293 18.61 10.69 -0.30
N ARG A 294 19.18 11.23 0.78
CA ARG A 294 20.26 10.58 1.57
C ARG A 294 19.72 9.51 2.54
N LEU A 295 18.71 8.75 2.12
CA LEU A 295 18.25 7.58 2.88
C LEU A 295 19.17 6.43 2.52
N LEU A 296 19.85 5.88 3.50
CA LEU A 296 20.87 4.85 3.30
C LEU A 296 20.69 3.82 4.38
N GLY A 297 20.34 2.60 4.00
CA GLY A 297 20.16 1.49 4.93
C GLY A 297 18.97 1.63 5.90
N ASP A 298 18.16 2.68 5.75
CA ASP A 298 16.93 2.85 6.52
C ASP A 298 15.88 1.82 6.08
N TYR A 299 15.15 1.22 7.01
CA TYR A 299 14.04 0.33 6.71
C TYR A 299 12.81 0.73 7.51
N TYR A 300 11.63 0.41 6.97
CA TYR A 300 10.35 0.70 7.57
C TYR A 300 9.45 -0.52 7.43
N ARG A 301 8.85 -0.94 8.54
CA ARG A 301 7.85 -1.99 8.59
C ARG A 301 6.66 -1.52 9.40
N ILE A 302 5.53 -1.37 8.73
CA ILE A 302 4.26 -1.11 9.40
C ILE A 302 3.77 -2.40 10.06
N LEU A 303 3.47 -2.32 11.35
CA LEU A 303 2.94 -3.41 12.14
C LEU A 303 1.97 -2.83 13.18
N PRO A 304 0.91 -3.56 13.55
CA PRO A 304 0.13 -3.22 14.74
C PRO A 304 0.99 -3.34 16.01
N ALA A 305 0.50 -2.82 17.13
CA ALA A 305 1.19 -2.95 18.40
C ALA A 305 1.34 -4.44 18.79
N GLY A 306 2.55 -4.84 19.13
CA GLY A 306 2.89 -6.23 19.44
C GLY A 306 4.37 -6.38 19.81
N GLN A 307 4.76 -7.62 20.13
CA GLN A 307 6.16 -7.97 20.33
C GLN A 307 6.67 -8.66 19.08
N TYR A 308 7.80 -8.19 18.55
CA TYR A 308 8.37 -8.72 17.32
C TYR A 308 9.87 -8.95 17.48
N GLU A 309 10.41 -9.82 16.65
CA GLU A 309 11.82 -10.01 16.44
C GLU A 309 12.17 -9.61 15.00
N VAL A 310 13.22 -8.81 14.87
CA VAL A 310 13.77 -8.34 13.62
C VAL A 310 14.96 -9.21 13.27
N LEU A 311 14.91 -9.87 12.11
CA LEU A 311 15.98 -10.70 11.58
C LEU A 311 16.49 -10.03 10.31
N VAL A 312 17.78 -9.72 10.25
CA VAL A 312 18.38 -9.01 9.12
C VAL A 312 19.39 -9.89 8.41
N HIS A 313 19.31 -9.90 7.08
CA HIS A 313 20.23 -10.57 6.18
C HIS A 313 20.76 -9.59 5.14
N ALA A 314 22.06 -9.63 4.86
CA ALA A 314 22.68 -8.87 3.77
C ALA A 314 23.80 -9.70 3.13
N GLU A 315 24.02 -9.53 1.82
CA GLU A 315 25.06 -10.26 1.10
C GLU A 315 26.45 -9.90 1.65
N GLY A 316 27.27 -10.91 1.98
CA GLY A 316 28.60 -10.73 2.58
C GLY A 316 28.59 -10.43 4.08
N TYR A 317 27.45 -10.57 4.75
CA TYR A 317 27.31 -10.38 6.20
C TYR A 317 26.70 -11.61 6.90
N GLU A 318 27.01 -11.77 8.18
CA GLU A 318 26.38 -12.78 9.03
C GLU A 318 24.95 -12.34 9.41
N PRO A 319 23.94 -13.23 9.39
CA PRO A 319 22.58 -12.87 9.82
C PRO A 319 22.53 -12.35 11.25
N ALA A 320 21.69 -11.35 11.51
CA ALA A 320 21.54 -10.72 12.81
C ALA A 320 20.09 -10.76 13.29
N ALA A 321 19.88 -11.01 14.59
CA ALA A 321 18.57 -11.01 15.22
C ALA A 321 18.52 -9.96 16.34
N ARG A 322 17.42 -9.21 16.43
CA ARG A 322 17.14 -8.29 17.54
C ARG A 322 15.67 -8.32 17.90
N ASN A 323 15.37 -8.38 19.20
CA ASN A 323 14.01 -8.19 19.69
C ASN A 323 13.60 -6.72 19.52
N GLY A 324 12.53 -6.47 18.77
CA GLY A 324 11.92 -5.17 18.57
C GLY A 324 10.75 -4.96 19.53
N CYS A 325 10.96 -4.14 20.56
CA CYS A 325 9.91 -3.61 21.43
C CYS A 325 9.75 -2.07 21.29
N SER A 326 10.47 -1.44 20.36
CA SER A 326 10.66 0.02 20.24
C SER A 326 10.34 0.49 18.82
N GLU A 327 9.69 1.65 18.69
CA GLU A 327 9.37 2.31 17.40
C GLU A 327 10.61 2.59 16.54
N THR A 328 11.82 2.59 17.10
CA THR A 328 13.09 2.71 16.36
C THR A 328 14.08 1.63 16.77
N THR A 329 14.59 0.85 15.80
CA THR A 329 15.53 -0.27 16.01
C THR A 329 16.70 -0.19 15.03
N THR A 330 17.89 0.21 15.51
CA THR A 330 19.11 0.12 14.70
C THR A 330 19.72 -1.28 14.80
N VAL A 331 19.96 -1.92 13.66
CA VAL A 331 20.58 -3.24 13.58
C VAL A 331 21.96 -3.10 12.94
N SER A 332 22.99 -3.37 13.76
CA SER A 332 24.39 -3.39 13.30
C SER A 332 24.98 -4.78 13.46
N PHE A 333 25.67 -5.29 12.44
CA PHE A 333 26.24 -6.64 12.44
C PHE A 333 27.51 -6.76 11.59
N PRO A 334 28.38 -7.74 11.89
CA PRO A 334 29.70 -7.87 11.25
C PRO A 334 29.61 -8.53 9.85
N ARG A 335 30.58 -8.19 8.99
CA ARG A 335 30.80 -8.90 7.72
C ARG A 335 31.22 -10.34 7.94
N ASP A 336 30.77 -11.22 7.07
CA ASP A 336 31.21 -12.62 7.02
C ASP A 336 32.59 -12.65 6.33
N SER A 337 33.63 -12.90 7.12
CA SER A 337 35.03 -12.93 6.67
C SER A 337 35.34 -14.04 5.63
N THR A 338 34.39 -14.95 5.37
CA THR A 338 34.58 -16.09 4.47
C THR A 338 33.95 -15.92 3.09
N LYS A 339 33.14 -14.87 2.87
CA LYS A 339 32.46 -14.60 1.60
C LYS A 339 33.08 -13.40 0.88
N SER A 340 33.72 -13.64 -0.27
CA SER A 340 34.24 -12.55 -1.11
C SER A 340 33.09 -11.84 -1.83
N SER A 341 33.07 -10.52 -1.84
CA SER A 341 32.10 -9.72 -2.60
C SER A 341 32.25 -9.98 -4.11
N SER A 342 31.37 -10.78 -4.70
CA SER A 342 31.18 -10.79 -6.15
C SER A 342 30.26 -9.63 -6.49
N THR A 343 30.82 -8.53 -6.99
CA THR A 343 30.01 -7.44 -7.56
C THR A 343 29.30 -7.98 -8.81
N PRO A 344 27.97 -8.03 -8.88
CA PRO A 344 27.31 -8.26 -10.15
C PRO A 344 27.52 -7.02 -11.01
N ARG A 345 28.04 -7.18 -12.23
CA ARG A 345 27.92 -6.14 -13.25
C ARG A 345 26.43 -5.96 -13.52
N VAL A 346 25.85 -4.87 -13.03
CA VAL A 346 24.57 -4.37 -13.53
C VAL A 346 24.79 -4.01 -15.00
N THR A 347 24.40 -4.89 -15.91
CA THR A 347 24.24 -4.54 -17.32
C THR A 347 23.06 -3.60 -17.43
N ASN A 348 23.31 -2.38 -17.91
CA ASN A 348 22.31 -1.37 -18.27
C ASN A 348 21.37 -1.87 -19.38
N GLN A 349 20.46 -2.77 -19.06
CA GLN A 349 19.33 -3.15 -19.92
C GLN A 349 18.11 -3.41 -19.05
N GLN A 350 17.49 -2.35 -18.54
CA GLN A 350 16.08 -2.32 -18.11
C GLN A 350 15.69 -0.88 -17.74
N ARG A 351 15.86 0.04 -18.70
CA ARG A 351 15.28 1.40 -18.65
C ARG A 351 14.06 1.54 -19.57
N ALA A 352 13.43 0.43 -19.91
CA ALA A 352 12.23 0.41 -20.74
C ALA A 352 11.23 -0.60 -20.18
N MET A 353 10.65 -0.26 -19.03
CA MET A 353 9.32 -0.67 -18.60
C MET A 353 8.71 0.47 -17.81
#